data_AF-A0A7J6QKS7-F1
#
_entry.id   AF-A0A7J6QKS7-F1
#
_cell.length_a   1.000
_cell.length_b   1.000
_cell.length_c   1.000
_cell.angle_alpha   90.00
_cell.angle_beta   90.00
_cell.angle_gamma   90.00
#
_symmetry.space_group_name_H-M   'P 1'
#
loop_
_entity.id
_entity.type
_entity.pdbx_description
1 polymer ?
#
loop_
_entity_poly.entity_id
_entity_poly.type
_entity_poly.pdbx_seq_one_letter_code
_entity_poly.pdbx_strand_id
1 'polypeptide(L)'
;MASAGTGLPGKTLPWADWHEWLRCYQGLSGQSVKEKLEAVSLVDLWRIRGRVPVAVDITGMVLQIMCHDPYFTPETTAQVSLDELQQLYSLAVIRLCNGVIDTEQKGLVAQSQDSIARRIGFPTWLVELRHEATHGSTLPTIHVLRMAAESILRYLDKNYWSRQYAQLDAHGVFAMTQPDADNGDVRLPRGASEDQCMLLRKKLAALGHGVGVTEAVKYFTSSLSKVASTDDIREMLLNVTQNVTPATERGASVVDVLAGALEFLEVKRPGLGRGLARSLLERVDDTAEGKRSMQWFEALFRRSAMSGAKE
;
A
#
# COMPACT_ATOMS: atom_id res chain seq x y z
N MET A 1 33.00 -15.81 20.02
CA MET A 1 31.87 -15.88 19.07
C MET A 1 30.56 -15.56 19.79
N ALA A 2 30.30 -14.28 20.07
CA ALA A 2 29.03 -13.82 20.62
C ALA A 2 28.83 -12.36 20.20
N SER A 3 28.15 -12.13 19.08
CA SER A 3 27.68 -10.80 18.68
C SER A 3 26.51 -10.91 17.71
N ALA A 4 25.32 -11.22 18.23
CA ALA A 4 24.05 -11.03 17.54
C ALA A 4 22.96 -11.00 18.60
N GLY A 5 22.66 -9.82 19.14
CA GLY A 5 21.67 -9.69 20.21
C GLY A 5 21.85 -8.44 21.04
N THR A 6 21.92 -7.27 20.41
CA THR A 6 21.75 -6.01 21.14
C THR A 6 20.38 -5.44 20.81
N GLY A 7 19.35 -6.10 21.35
CA GLY A 7 18.23 -5.33 21.90
C GLY A 7 18.78 -4.43 23.01
N LEU A 8 18.24 -3.22 23.16
CA LEU A 8 18.58 -2.34 24.28
C LEU A 8 18.52 -3.14 25.60
N PRO A 9 19.50 -2.98 26.51
CA PRO A 9 19.59 -3.80 27.72
C PRO A 9 18.27 -3.73 28.52
N GLY A 10 17.64 -4.90 28.70
CA GLY A 10 16.43 -5.08 29.53
C GLY A 10 15.10 -5.29 28.80
N LYS A 11 15.03 -5.25 27.45
CA LYS A 11 13.82 -5.62 26.70
C LYS A 11 14.12 -6.74 25.70
N THR A 12 13.72 -7.96 26.04
CA THR A 12 13.69 -9.09 25.09
C THR A 12 12.61 -8.80 24.05
N LEU A 13 13.03 -8.64 22.79
CA LEU A 13 12.14 -8.50 21.64
C LEU A 13 11.63 -9.90 21.23
N PRO A 14 10.42 -10.01 20.65
CA PRO A 14 9.86 -11.32 20.31
C PRO A 14 10.43 -11.92 19.00
N TRP A 15 11.10 -11.11 18.19
CA TRP A 15 11.85 -11.58 17.02
C TRP A 15 13.28 -12.01 17.41
N ALA A 16 13.80 -13.01 16.71
CA ALA A 16 15.14 -13.56 16.92
C ALA A 16 16.23 -12.54 16.56
N ASP A 17 16.04 -11.81 15.47
CA ASP A 17 16.92 -10.75 15.00
C ASP A 17 16.15 -9.71 14.18
N TRP A 18 16.81 -8.60 13.83
CA TRP A 18 16.20 -7.54 13.04
C TRP A 18 15.92 -7.93 11.58
N HIS A 19 16.52 -9.02 11.07
CA HIS A 19 16.20 -9.54 9.74
C HIS A 19 14.88 -10.30 9.73
N GLU A 20 14.55 -11.04 10.80
CA GLU A 20 13.22 -11.63 11.00
C GLU A 20 12.14 -10.54 11.07
N TRP A 21 12.43 -9.45 11.79
CA TRP A 21 11.56 -8.27 11.79
C TRP A 21 11.38 -7.66 10.39
N LEU A 22 12.47 -7.53 9.62
CA LEU A 22 12.44 -6.98 8.27
C LEU A 22 11.63 -7.86 7.31
N ARG A 23 11.81 -9.19 7.36
CA ARG A 23 11.02 -10.13 6.54
C ARG A 23 9.53 -10.01 6.83
N CYS A 24 9.15 -9.90 8.10
CA CYS A 24 7.77 -9.64 8.46
C CYS A 24 7.30 -8.31 7.87
N TYR A 25 8.05 -7.22 8.04
CA TYR A 25 7.66 -5.92 7.48
C TYR A 25 7.47 -5.99 5.96
N GLN A 26 8.41 -6.61 5.24
CA GLN A 26 8.34 -6.80 3.79
C GLN A 26 7.09 -7.59 3.39
N GLY A 27 6.81 -8.73 4.05
CA GLY A 27 5.67 -9.57 3.74
C GLY A 27 4.31 -8.93 4.07
N LEU A 28 4.20 -8.17 5.17
CA LEU A 28 3.00 -7.36 5.47
C LEU A 28 2.72 -6.33 4.37
N SER A 29 3.78 -5.92 3.69
CA SER A 29 3.78 -4.93 2.62
C SER A 29 3.74 -5.57 1.21
N GLY A 30 3.74 -6.90 1.15
CA GLY A 30 3.78 -7.72 -0.06
C GLY A 30 2.54 -7.57 -0.93
N GLN A 31 2.66 -8.00 -2.19
CA GLN A 31 1.57 -7.90 -3.16
C GLN A 31 0.69 -9.15 -3.15
N SER A 32 1.28 -10.31 -2.85
CA SER A 32 0.53 -11.57 -2.83
C SER A 32 -0.13 -11.81 -1.46
N VAL A 33 -1.27 -12.50 -1.49
CA VAL A 33 -1.95 -12.99 -0.28
C VAL A 33 -1.03 -13.93 0.51
N LYS A 34 -0.24 -14.74 -0.21
CA LYS A 34 0.70 -15.69 0.38
C LYS A 34 1.75 -14.99 1.25
N GLU A 35 2.43 -13.97 0.73
CA GLU A 35 3.42 -13.19 1.48
C GLU A 35 2.82 -12.53 2.72
N LYS A 36 1.60 -11.99 2.60
CA LYS A 36 0.89 -11.40 3.74
C LYS A 36 0.59 -12.42 4.82
N LEU A 37 0.09 -13.60 4.44
CA LEU A 37 -0.21 -14.69 5.38
C LEU A 37 1.05 -15.29 6.03
N GLU A 38 2.16 -15.37 5.29
CA GLU A 38 3.46 -15.75 5.85
C GLU A 38 3.93 -14.73 6.91
N ALA A 39 3.77 -13.43 6.64
CA ALA A 39 4.09 -12.41 7.61
C ALA A 39 3.15 -12.40 8.82
N VAL A 40 1.84 -12.66 8.62
CA VAL A 40 0.89 -12.89 9.73
C VAL A 40 1.35 -14.07 10.59
N SER A 41 1.82 -15.15 9.98
CA SER A 41 2.34 -16.32 10.71
C SER A 41 3.57 -15.98 11.56
N LEU A 42 4.43 -15.05 11.11
CA LEU A 42 5.53 -14.52 11.92
C LEU A 42 5.02 -13.72 13.13
N VAL A 43 3.98 -12.90 12.94
CA VAL A 43 3.34 -12.18 14.05
C VAL A 43 2.74 -13.16 15.06
N ASP A 44 2.09 -14.24 14.61
CA ASP A 44 1.59 -15.30 15.48
C ASP A 44 2.70 -15.98 16.29
N LEU A 45 3.82 -16.28 15.65
CA LEU A 45 5.00 -16.82 16.32
C LEU A 45 5.51 -15.86 17.40
N TRP A 46 5.53 -14.56 17.11
CA TRP A 46 5.95 -13.55 18.08
C TRP A 46 4.98 -13.42 19.27
N ARG A 47 3.67 -13.62 19.06
CA ARG A 47 2.67 -13.68 20.15
C ARG A 47 2.96 -14.83 21.12
N ILE A 48 3.44 -15.97 20.61
CA ILE A 48 3.81 -17.12 21.44
C ILE A 48 5.11 -16.85 22.21
N ARG A 49 6.11 -16.23 21.57
CA ARG A 49 7.42 -15.95 22.18
C ARG A 49 7.36 -14.90 23.28
N GLY A 50 6.40 -13.98 23.22
CA GLY A 50 6.20 -13.01 24.29
C GLY A 50 5.41 -11.78 23.88
N ARG A 51 5.77 -10.64 24.47
CA ARG A 51 5.02 -9.39 24.30
C ARG A 51 5.35 -8.74 22.95
N VAL A 52 4.38 -8.76 22.04
CA VAL A 52 4.46 -8.09 20.74
C VAL A 52 4.11 -6.61 20.88
N PRO A 53 4.84 -5.69 20.20
CA PRO A 53 4.43 -4.29 20.13
C PRO A 53 3.01 -4.16 19.54
N VAL A 54 2.17 -3.31 20.13
CA VAL A 54 0.78 -3.10 19.68
C VAL A 54 0.72 -2.84 18.17
N ALA A 55 1.58 -1.99 17.64
CA ALA A 55 1.60 -1.69 16.21
C ALA A 55 1.78 -2.94 15.33
N VAL A 56 2.66 -3.85 15.74
CA VAL A 56 2.91 -5.11 15.02
C VAL A 56 1.70 -6.03 15.12
N ASP A 57 1.18 -6.20 16.34
CA ASP A 57 0.05 -7.08 16.63
C ASP A 57 -1.21 -6.67 15.83
N ILE A 58 -1.54 -5.38 15.84
CA ILE A 58 -2.67 -4.84 15.08
C ILE A 58 -2.44 -4.93 13.58
N THR A 59 -1.21 -4.71 13.10
CA THR A 59 -0.91 -4.85 11.65
C THR A 59 -1.19 -6.28 11.19
N GLY A 60 -0.71 -7.27 11.94
CA GLY A 60 -0.98 -8.68 11.66
C GLY A 60 -2.47 -9.02 11.72
N MET A 61 -3.18 -8.54 12.75
CA MET A 61 -4.62 -8.73 12.90
C MET A 61 -5.40 -8.16 11.71
N VAL A 62 -5.15 -6.91 11.31
CA VAL A 62 -5.87 -6.28 10.19
C VAL A 62 -5.58 -6.99 8.87
N LEU A 63 -4.33 -7.35 8.59
CA LEU A 63 -3.99 -8.04 7.37
C LEU A 63 -4.58 -9.45 7.29
N GLN A 64 -4.63 -10.18 8.41
CA GLN A 64 -5.31 -11.47 8.46
C GLN A 64 -6.79 -11.34 8.11
N ILE A 65 -7.48 -10.36 8.70
CA ILE A 65 -8.90 -10.10 8.40
C ILE A 65 -9.07 -9.75 6.91
N MET A 66 -8.21 -8.88 6.35
CA MET A 66 -8.25 -8.53 4.92
C MET A 66 -7.96 -9.73 3.99
N CYS A 67 -7.13 -10.68 4.41
CA CYS A 67 -6.90 -11.91 3.63
C CYS A 67 -8.11 -12.85 3.66
N HIS A 68 -8.96 -12.75 4.68
CA HIS A 68 -10.21 -13.52 4.79
C HIS A 68 -11.44 -12.79 4.24
N ASP A 69 -11.33 -11.49 3.92
CA ASP A 69 -12.42 -10.71 3.36
C ASP A 69 -12.42 -10.79 1.82
N PRO A 70 -13.48 -11.35 1.19
CA PRO A 70 -13.58 -11.45 -0.27
C PRO A 70 -13.50 -10.10 -1.00
N TYR A 71 -13.77 -8.99 -0.32
CA TYR A 71 -13.62 -7.65 -0.89
C TYR A 71 -12.16 -7.30 -1.20
N PHE A 72 -11.23 -7.69 -0.33
CA PHE A 72 -9.80 -7.43 -0.51
C PHE A 72 -9.09 -8.61 -1.17
N THR A 73 -9.62 -9.81 -0.98
CA THR A 73 -9.04 -11.07 -1.48
C THR A 73 -10.13 -11.92 -2.13
N PRO A 74 -10.49 -11.66 -3.39
CA PRO A 74 -11.56 -12.39 -4.09
C PRO A 74 -11.32 -13.91 -4.16
N GLU A 75 -10.05 -14.33 -4.16
CA GLU A 75 -9.62 -15.73 -4.24
C GLU A 75 -9.57 -16.41 -2.86
N THR A 76 -10.00 -15.75 -1.79
CA THR A 76 -9.96 -16.31 -0.44
C THR A 76 -10.89 -17.52 -0.32
N THR A 77 -10.38 -18.59 0.29
CA THR A 77 -11.18 -19.80 0.60
C THR A 77 -11.74 -19.76 2.02
N ALA A 78 -11.39 -18.75 2.81
CA ALA A 78 -11.86 -18.58 4.17
C ALA A 78 -13.38 -18.41 4.19
N GLN A 79 -14.05 -19.21 5.02
CA GLN A 79 -15.49 -19.14 5.22
C GLN A 79 -15.77 -18.25 6.43
N VAL A 80 -15.77 -16.93 6.21
CA VAL A 80 -16.07 -15.93 7.26
C VAL A 80 -17.30 -15.15 6.84
N SER A 81 -18.33 -15.14 7.70
CA SER A 81 -19.56 -14.40 7.46
C SER A 81 -19.36 -12.89 7.55
N LEU A 82 -20.31 -12.13 7.00
CA LEU A 82 -20.25 -10.67 7.05
C LEU A 82 -20.25 -10.14 8.50
N ASP A 83 -21.06 -10.74 9.37
CA ASP A 83 -21.18 -10.36 10.78
C ASP A 83 -19.88 -10.65 11.54
N GLU A 84 -19.19 -11.76 11.23
CA GLU A 84 -17.88 -12.06 11.78
C GLU A 84 -16.82 -11.06 11.31
N LEU A 85 -16.81 -10.70 10.01
CA LEU A 85 -15.90 -9.67 9.49
C LEU A 85 -16.12 -8.32 10.19
N GLN A 86 -17.38 -7.91 10.39
CA GLN A 86 -17.68 -6.67 11.09
C GLN A 86 -17.16 -6.70 12.53
N GLN A 87 -17.39 -7.79 13.27
CA GLN A 87 -16.88 -7.96 14.63
C GLN A 87 -15.35 -7.92 14.68
N LEU A 88 -14.68 -8.61 13.77
CA LEU A 88 -13.22 -8.67 13.70
C LEU A 88 -12.59 -7.31 13.39
N TYR A 89 -13.11 -6.59 12.40
CA TYR A 89 -12.63 -5.23 12.09
C TYR A 89 -12.91 -4.26 13.23
N SER A 90 -14.09 -4.30 13.83
CA SER A 90 -14.41 -3.48 15.00
C SER A 90 -13.45 -3.73 16.15
N LEU A 91 -13.11 -5.00 16.43
CA LEU A 91 -12.13 -5.35 17.45
C LEU A 91 -10.74 -4.78 17.13
N ALA A 92 -10.31 -4.82 15.86
CA ALA A 92 -9.04 -4.23 15.44
C ALA A 92 -9.00 -2.72 15.65
N VAL A 93 -10.09 -1.99 15.32
CA VAL A 93 -10.23 -0.55 15.56
C VAL A 93 -10.16 -0.24 17.06
N ILE A 94 -10.90 -0.99 17.89
CA ILE A 94 -10.92 -0.82 19.35
C ILE A 94 -9.53 -1.05 19.94
N ARG A 95 -8.87 -2.15 19.55
CA ARG A 95 -7.55 -2.52 20.04
C ARG A 95 -6.48 -1.50 19.65
N LEU A 96 -6.53 -0.97 18.42
CA LEU A 96 -5.66 0.11 18.00
C LEU A 96 -5.84 1.36 18.85
N CYS A 97 -7.08 1.83 19.00
CA CYS A 97 -7.37 3.05 19.75
C CYS A 97 -6.92 2.90 21.19
N ASN A 98 -7.24 1.78 21.85
CA ASN A 98 -6.80 1.54 23.22
C ASN A 98 -5.25 1.49 23.30
N GLY A 99 -4.59 0.86 22.35
CA GLY A 99 -3.14 0.70 22.35
C GLY A 99 -2.34 1.94 21.92
N VAL A 100 -2.99 2.97 21.35
CA VAL A 100 -2.34 4.23 20.91
C VAL A 100 -2.81 5.42 21.76
N ILE A 101 -4.11 5.57 21.93
CA ILE A 101 -4.70 6.70 22.66
C ILE A 101 -4.53 6.52 24.16
N ASP A 102 -4.85 5.35 24.72
CA ASP A 102 -4.78 5.17 26.18
C ASP A 102 -3.33 5.19 26.68
N THR A 103 -2.37 4.75 25.86
CA THR A 103 -0.92 4.91 26.17
C THR A 103 -0.46 6.36 26.21
N GLU A 104 -1.18 7.26 25.56
CA GLU A 104 -0.89 8.70 25.52
C GLU A 104 -1.71 9.50 26.55
N GLN A 105 -2.59 8.84 27.31
CA GLN A 105 -3.27 9.40 28.46
C GLN A 105 -2.31 9.50 29.65
N LYS A 106 -1.46 10.53 29.62
CA LYS A 106 -0.43 10.79 30.62
C LYS A 106 -0.89 11.94 31.53
N GLY A 107 -1.03 11.69 32.83
CA GLY A 107 -1.38 12.71 33.84
C GLY A 107 -2.42 12.25 34.86
N LEU A 108 -2.65 13.08 35.89
CA LEU A 108 -3.63 12.82 36.95
C LEU A 108 -5.09 13.10 36.51
N VAL A 109 -5.27 13.92 35.48
CA VAL A 109 -6.59 14.30 34.95
C VAL A 109 -6.77 13.69 33.56
N ALA A 110 -7.90 13.02 33.36
CA ALA A 110 -8.24 12.42 32.07
C ALA A 110 -8.47 13.50 31.00
N GLN A 111 -7.73 13.43 29.90
CA GLN A 111 -7.98 14.20 28.70
C GLN A 111 -8.97 13.46 27.78
N SER A 112 -9.70 14.20 26.93
CA SER A 112 -10.58 13.56 25.95
C SER A 112 -9.79 12.82 24.88
N GLN A 113 -10.30 11.67 24.44
CA GLN A 113 -9.65 10.84 23.42
C GLN A 113 -9.40 11.63 22.11
N ASP A 114 -10.34 12.49 21.71
CA ASP A 114 -10.18 13.42 20.58
C ASP A 114 -9.04 14.42 20.75
N SER A 115 -8.85 14.96 21.96
CA SER A 115 -7.76 15.90 22.24
C SER A 115 -6.40 15.22 22.08
N ILE A 116 -6.27 14.00 22.63
CA ILE A 116 -5.07 13.18 22.51
C ILE A 116 -4.81 12.84 21.04
N ALA A 117 -5.84 12.39 20.32
CA ALA A 117 -5.72 12.02 18.91
C ALA A 117 -5.20 13.19 18.05
N ARG A 118 -5.77 14.38 18.22
CA ARG A 118 -5.28 15.59 17.52
C ARG A 118 -3.83 15.92 17.87
N ARG A 119 -3.45 15.82 19.14
CA ARG A 119 -2.08 16.10 19.61
C ARG A 119 -1.05 15.18 18.96
N ILE A 120 -1.36 13.90 18.82
CA ILE A 120 -0.42 12.89 18.29
C ILE A 120 -0.56 12.66 16.79
N GLY A 121 -1.47 13.40 16.11
CA GLY A 121 -1.76 13.23 14.70
C GLY A 121 -2.43 11.88 14.36
N PHE A 122 -3.16 11.30 15.31
CA PHE A 122 -3.99 10.11 15.07
C PHE A 122 -5.30 10.50 14.36
N PRO A 123 -5.80 9.72 13.39
CA PRO A 123 -7.05 10.04 12.70
C PRO A 123 -8.24 10.07 13.67
N THR A 124 -8.82 11.24 13.90
CA THR A 124 -9.89 11.44 14.90
C THR A 124 -11.14 10.62 14.60
N TRP A 125 -11.48 10.43 13.32
CA TRP A 125 -12.63 9.61 12.93
C TRP A 125 -12.50 8.12 13.32
N LEU A 126 -11.28 7.61 13.54
CA LEU A 126 -11.10 6.25 14.09
C LEU A 126 -11.46 6.19 15.59
N VAL A 127 -11.34 7.30 16.32
CA VAL A 127 -11.80 7.42 17.71
C VAL A 127 -13.33 7.43 17.75
N GLU A 128 -13.97 8.18 16.85
CA GLU A 128 -15.43 8.18 16.67
C GLU A 128 -15.94 6.77 16.32
N LEU A 129 -15.28 6.11 15.35
CA LEU A 129 -15.63 4.75 14.95
C LEU A 129 -15.46 3.73 16.09
N ARG A 130 -14.45 3.89 16.93
CA ARG A 130 -14.27 3.07 18.15
C ARG A 130 -15.41 3.29 19.14
N HIS A 131 -15.90 4.52 19.30
CA HIS A 131 -17.05 4.81 20.15
C HIS A 131 -18.31 4.12 19.61
N GLU A 132 -18.58 4.24 18.31
CA GLU A 132 -19.69 3.56 17.63
C GLU A 132 -19.59 2.03 17.74
N ALA A 133 -18.41 1.45 17.52
CA ALA A 133 -18.19 0.01 17.63
C ALA A 133 -18.35 -0.57 19.05
N THR A 134 -18.21 0.25 20.09
CA THR A 134 -18.27 -0.20 21.49
C THR A 134 -19.62 0.10 22.15
N HIS A 135 -20.21 1.25 21.83
CA HIS A 135 -21.41 1.76 22.51
C HIS A 135 -22.60 1.98 21.56
N GLY A 136 -22.39 1.89 20.25
CA GLY A 136 -23.47 1.99 19.27
C GLY A 136 -24.48 0.85 19.44
N SER A 137 -25.74 1.13 19.11
CA SER A 137 -26.80 0.10 19.13
C SER A 137 -26.58 -0.98 18.08
N THR A 138 -25.75 -0.71 17.06
CA THR A 138 -25.37 -1.63 15.99
C THR A 138 -23.90 -1.43 15.66
N LEU A 139 -23.23 -2.48 15.19
CA LEU A 139 -21.85 -2.36 14.69
C LEU A 139 -21.79 -1.44 13.46
N PRO A 140 -20.66 -0.73 13.24
CA PRO A 140 -20.45 0.05 12.04
C PRO A 140 -20.56 -0.81 10.78
N THR A 141 -21.00 -0.20 9.68
CA THR A 141 -21.14 -0.93 8.42
C THR A 141 -19.79 -1.49 7.94
N ILE A 142 -19.83 -2.64 7.28
CA ILE A 142 -18.62 -3.28 6.72
C ILE A 142 -17.80 -2.34 5.83
N HIS A 143 -18.45 -1.46 5.07
CA HIS A 143 -17.77 -0.52 4.17
C HIS A 143 -16.89 0.47 4.95
N VAL A 144 -17.42 1.02 6.04
CA VAL A 144 -16.67 1.94 6.91
C VAL A 144 -15.52 1.20 7.61
N LEU A 145 -15.75 -0.04 8.04
CA LEU A 145 -14.73 -0.87 8.69
C LEU A 145 -13.59 -1.25 7.74
N ARG A 146 -13.87 -1.53 6.46
CA ARG A 146 -12.85 -1.74 5.42
C ARG A 146 -12.01 -0.49 5.18
N MET A 147 -12.65 0.69 5.11
CA MET A 147 -11.92 1.97 5.03
C MET A 147 -11.06 2.23 6.27
N ALA A 148 -11.53 1.81 7.44
CA ALA A 148 -10.77 1.89 8.68
C ALA A 148 -9.54 0.99 8.62
N ALA A 149 -9.68 -0.27 8.22
CA ALA A 149 -8.57 -1.21 8.05
C ALA A 149 -7.41 -0.62 7.22
N GLU A 150 -7.71 -0.07 6.04
CA GLU A 150 -6.69 0.58 5.20
C GLU A 150 -6.05 1.79 5.88
N SER A 151 -6.84 2.58 6.60
CA SER A 151 -6.36 3.77 7.31
C SER A 151 -5.50 3.43 8.52
N ILE A 152 -5.82 2.34 9.21
CA ILE A 152 -5.02 1.75 10.28
C ILE A 152 -3.67 1.32 9.73
N LEU A 153 -3.64 0.55 8.63
CA LEU A 153 -2.39 0.09 8.02
C LEU A 153 -1.50 1.25 7.58
N ARG A 154 -2.08 2.28 6.94
CA ARG A 154 -1.34 3.51 6.58
C ARG A 154 -0.78 4.22 7.80
N TYR A 155 -1.58 4.34 8.87
CA TYR A 155 -1.14 4.99 10.10
C TYR A 155 0.02 4.22 10.75
N LEU A 156 -0.07 2.89 10.83
CA LEU A 156 0.94 2.02 11.44
C LEU A 156 2.22 1.95 10.61
N ASP A 157 2.12 1.91 9.29
CA ASP A 157 3.29 2.00 8.39
C ASP A 157 4.07 3.29 8.67
N LYS A 158 3.39 4.44 8.63
CA LYS A 158 4.01 5.75 8.83
C LYS A 158 4.58 5.95 10.23
N ASN A 159 3.84 5.55 11.27
CA ASN A 159 4.16 5.92 12.65
C ASN A 159 4.97 4.85 13.41
N TYR A 160 5.01 3.62 12.92
CA TYR A 160 5.79 2.53 13.52
C TYR A 160 6.80 1.95 12.51
N TRP A 161 6.34 1.28 11.45
CA TRP A 161 7.21 0.44 10.62
C TRP A 161 8.28 1.23 9.88
N SER A 162 7.88 2.25 9.12
CA SER A 162 8.80 3.08 8.33
C SER A 162 9.77 3.86 9.23
N ARG A 163 9.31 4.32 10.40
CA ARG A 163 10.18 4.98 11.39
C ARG A 163 11.19 4.01 12.00
N GLN A 164 10.75 2.82 12.39
CA GLN A 164 11.62 1.80 12.97
C GLN A 164 12.65 1.34 11.94
N TYR A 165 12.23 1.10 10.68
CA TYR A 165 13.13 0.77 9.59
C TYR A 165 14.21 1.84 9.41
N ALA A 166 13.81 3.12 9.27
CA ALA A 166 14.74 4.22 9.05
C ALA A 166 15.76 4.37 10.20
N GLN A 167 15.34 4.13 11.45
CA GLN A 167 16.25 4.12 12.60
C GLN A 167 17.27 2.98 12.51
N LEU A 168 16.82 1.75 12.21
CA LEU A 168 17.69 0.58 12.09
C LEU A 168 18.67 0.71 10.93
N ASP A 169 18.19 1.23 9.79
CA ASP A 169 18.99 1.48 8.60
C ASP A 169 20.07 2.54 8.85
N ALA A 170 19.71 3.65 9.52
CA ALA A 170 20.67 4.67 9.93
C ALA A 170 21.74 4.14 10.90
N HIS A 171 21.42 3.11 11.68
CA HIS A 171 22.36 2.41 12.56
C HIS A 171 23.14 1.29 11.85
N GLY A 172 22.95 1.10 10.54
CA GLY A 172 23.67 0.10 9.74
C GLY A 172 23.29 -1.34 10.10
N VAL A 173 22.15 -1.57 10.75
CA VAL A 173 21.72 -2.92 11.17
C VAL A 173 21.57 -3.87 9.97
N PHE A 174 21.22 -3.32 8.81
CA PHE A 174 21.05 -4.05 7.56
C PHE A 174 22.26 -3.93 6.61
N ALA A 175 23.33 -3.24 7.01
CA ALA A 175 24.46 -2.89 6.14
C ALA A 175 25.55 -3.98 6.03
N MET A 176 25.32 -5.20 6.52
CA MET A 176 26.27 -6.31 6.40
C MET A 176 25.61 -7.57 5.83
N THR A 177 25.53 -7.62 4.50
CA THR A 177 25.60 -8.88 3.75
C THR A 177 26.37 -8.58 2.45
N GLN A 178 27.64 -8.98 2.38
CA GLN A 178 28.34 -9.07 1.09
C GLN A 178 27.92 -10.36 0.37
N PRO A 179 28.10 -10.42 -0.96
CA PRO A 179 27.19 -11.10 -1.86
C PRO A 179 27.62 -12.54 -2.11
N ASP A 180 26.79 -13.49 -1.71
CA ASP A 180 26.75 -14.78 -2.37
C ASP A 180 25.44 -14.87 -3.17
N ALA A 181 25.63 -14.76 -4.48
CA ALA A 181 24.79 -15.24 -5.58
C ALA A 181 23.26 -15.20 -5.44
N ASP A 182 22.66 -14.43 -6.35
CA ASP A 182 21.31 -14.63 -6.88
C ASP A 182 20.14 -14.23 -5.97
N ASN A 183 19.95 -12.92 -5.79
CA ASN A 183 18.59 -12.38 -5.77
C ASN A 183 18.60 -10.89 -6.09
N GLY A 184 18.23 -10.54 -7.33
CA GLY A 184 18.01 -9.18 -7.74
C GLY A 184 16.66 -8.67 -7.25
N ASP A 185 16.59 -8.15 -6.02
CA ASP A 185 15.68 -7.03 -5.70
C ASP A 185 16.03 -6.45 -4.31
N VAL A 186 17.02 -5.55 -4.28
CA VAL A 186 17.20 -4.65 -3.14
C VAL A 186 16.40 -3.38 -3.45
N ARG A 187 15.13 -3.34 -3.03
CA ARG A 187 14.29 -2.13 -3.16
C ARG A 187 14.23 -1.36 -1.84
N LEU A 188 14.87 -0.19 -1.86
CA LEU A 188 14.99 0.83 -0.81
C LEU A 188 13.71 1.72 -0.68
N PRO A 189 13.60 2.58 0.36
CA PRO A 189 12.35 2.79 1.13
C PRO A 189 11.37 3.84 0.57
N ARG A 190 10.10 3.67 0.99
CA ARG A 190 8.86 4.37 0.55
C ARG A 190 8.84 5.90 0.63
N GLY A 191 9.82 6.56 1.25
CA GLY A 191 9.86 8.04 1.37
C GLY A 191 9.98 8.76 0.02
N ALA A 192 10.78 8.22 -0.91
CA ALA A 192 10.92 8.80 -2.25
C ALA A 192 9.67 8.58 -3.12
N SER A 193 8.87 7.55 -2.80
CA SER A 193 7.67 7.16 -3.56
C SER A 193 6.50 8.10 -3.29
N GLU A 194 6.32 8.59 -2.06
CA GLU A 194 5.24 9.54 -1.74
C GLU A 194 5.48 10.92 -2.37
N ASP A 195 6.72 11.40 -2.39
CA ASP A 195 7.09 12.67 -3.04
C ASP A 195 6.94 12.58 -4.57
N GLN A 196 7.32 11.45 -5.17
CA GLN A 196 7.07 11.17 -6.59
C GLN A 196 5.56 11.07 -6.88
N CYS A 197 4.76 10.44 -6.03
CA CYS A 197 3.31 10.36 -6.18
C CYS A 197 2.65 11.75 -6.09
N MET A 198 3.09 12.60 -5.17
CA MET A 198 2.60 13.95 -5.01
C MET A 198 2.98 14.83 -6.22
N LEU A 199 4.20 14.68 -6.73
CA LEU A 199 4.67 15.38 -7.92
C LEU A 199 3.89 14.93 -9.18
N LEU A 200 3.65 13.62 -9.33
CA LEU A 200 2.84 13.06 -10.41
C LEU A 200 1.39 13.56 -10.34
N ARG A 201 0.78 13.63 -9.15
CA ARG A 201 -0.56 14.22 -8.96
C ARG A 201 -0.61 15.69 -9.37
N LYS A 202 0.40 16.49 -8.99
CA LYS A 202 0.50 17.91 -9.41
C LYS A 202 0.65 18.04 -10.93
N LYS A 203 1.47 17.20 -11.56
CA LYS A 203 1.65 17.18 -13.02
C LYS A 203 0.38 16.75 -13.75
N LEU A 204 -0.31 15.70 -13.26
CA LEU A 204 -1.60 15.23 -13.80
C LEU A 204 -2.69 16.31 -13.69
N ALA A 205 -2.79 17.00 -12.56
CA ALA A 205 -3.74 18.10 -12.37
C ALA A 205 -3.46 19.30 -13.28
N ALA A 206 -2.18 19.57 -13.60
CA ALA A 206 -1.78 20.68 -14.47
C ALA A 206 -2.11 20.46 -15.96
N LEU A 207 -2.48 19.24 -16.38
CA LEU A 207 -2.76 18.92 -17.79
C LEU A 207 -4.13 19.41 -18.31
N GLY A 208 -5.02 19.91 -17.45
CA GLY A 208 -6.20 20.76 -17.74
C GLY A 208 -7.08 20.50 -18.98
N HIS A 209 -8.38 20.24 -18.74
CA HIS A 209 -9.59 20.33 -19.59
C HIS A 209 -9.52 19.84 -21.06
N GLY A 210 -9.73 18.53 -21.21
CA GLY A 210 -10.36 17.89 -22.36
C GLY A 210 -11.22 16.73 -21.84
N VAL A 211 -12.34 16.41 -22.50
CA VAL A 211 -13.35 15.44 -22.02
C VAL A 211 -12.79 14.00 -21.85
N GLY A 212 -11.60 13.70 -22.40
CA GLY A 212 -10.89 12.43 -22.13
C GLY A 212 -9.75 12.56 -21.12
N VAL A 213 -9.01 13.68 -21.14
CA VAL A 213 -7.83 13.90 -20.27
C VAL A 213 -8.25 14.12 -18.82
N THR A 214 -9.37 14.79 -18.58
CA THR A 214 -9.86 15.08 -17.23
C THR A 214 -10.30 13.78 -16.52
N GLU A 215 -10.99 12.91 -17.25
CA GLU A 215 -11.47 11.61 -16.79
C GLU A 215 -10.29 10.66 -16.56
N ALA A 216 -9.31 10.62 -17.47
CA ALA A 216 -8.08 9.85 -17.29
C ALA A 216 -7.25 10.35 -16.10
N VAL A 217 -7.15 11.66 -15.88
CA VAL A 217 -6.46 12.25 -14.72
C VAL A 217 -7.17 11.93 -13.40
N LYS A 218 -8.51 12.05 -13.35
CA LYS A 218 -9.32 11.65 -12.18
C LYS A 218 -9.13 10.16 -11.89
N TYR A 219 -9.14 9.34 -12.95
CA TYR A 219 -8.99 7.90 -12.86
C TYR A 219 -7.58 7.48 -12.42
N PHE A 220 -6.52 8.06 -12.98
CA PHE A 220 -5.14 7.81 -12.53
C PHE A 220 -4.94 8.26 -11.08
N THR A 221 -5.48 9.42 -10.70
CA THR A 221 -5.41 9.90 -9.31
C THR A 221 -6.12 8.94 -8.34
N SER A 222 -7.25 8.37 -8.75
CA SER A 222 -7.98 7.33 -8.01
C SER A 222 -7.22 5.99 -7.99
N SER A 223 -6.66 5.56 -9.12
CA SER A 223 -5.91 4.30 -9.29
C SER A 223 -4.51 4.33 -8.65
N LEU A 224 -3.95 5.52 -8.43
CA LEU A 224 -2.75 5.69 -7.60
C LEU A 224 -3.08 5.53 -6.10
N SER A 225 -4.36 5.62 -5.72
CA SER A 225 -4.86 5.47 -4.35
C SER A 225 -5.50 4.10 -4.06
N LYS A 226 -5.91 3.34 -5.10
CA LYS A 226 -6.55 2.03 -5.01
C LYS A 226 -5.90 1.04 -5.98
N VAL A 227 -5.89 -0.24 -5.65
CA VAL A 227 -5.31 -1.30 -6.51
C VAL A 227 -6.24 -1.54 -7.72
N ALA A 228 -6.18 -0.72 -8.78
CA ALA A 228 -6.96 -0.90 -10.03
C ALA A 228 -6.49 -2.11 -10.86
N SER A 229 -7.36 -2.88 -11.50
CA SER A 229 -6.95 -4.08 -12.26
C SER A 229 -6.11 -3.73 -13.52
N THR A 230 -5.46 -4.72 -14.14
CA THR A 230 -4.70 -4.51 -15.39
C THR A 230 -5.64 -4.10 -16.55
N ASP A 231 -6.84 -4.69 -16.60
CA ASP A 231 -7.86 -4.37 -17.61
C ASP A 231 -8.38 -2.93 -17.45
N ASP A 232 -8.59 -2.50 -16.21
CA ASP A 232 -8.96 -1.15 -15.81
C ASP A 232 -7.98 -0.08 -16.31
N ILE A 233 -6.69 -0.32 -16.12
CA ILE A 233 -5.62 0.58 -16.58
C ILE A 233 -5.57 0.60 -18.11
N ARG A 234 -5.78 -0.56 -18.74
CA ARG A 234 -5.80 -0.72 -20.20
C ARG A 234 -6.94 0.08 -20.85
N GLU A 235 -8.18 -0.09 -20.40
CA GLU A 235 -9.35 0.60 -20.96
C GLU A 235 -9.22 2.13 -20.82
N MET A 236 -8.62 2.59 -19.73
CA MET A 236 -8.32 4.01 -19.54
C MET A 236 -7.25 4.53 -20.53
N LEU A 237 -6.17 3.78 -20.74
CA LEU A 237 -5.16 4.16 -21.74
C LEU A 237 -5.78 4.25 -23.14
N LEU A 238 -6.62 3.27 -23.52
CA LEU A 238 -7.34 3.27 -24.79
C LEU A 238 -8.24 4.51 -24.94
N ASN A 239 -8.99 4.88 -23.90
CA ASN A 239 -9.79 6.10 -23.90
C ASN A 239 -8.92 7.38 -24.10
N VAL A 240 -7.71 7.43 -23.55
CA VAL A 240 -6.78 8.56 -23.82
C VAL A 240 -6.32 8.57 -25.28
N THR A 241 -5.98 7.41 -25.84
CA THR A 241 -5.52 7.30 -27.24
C THR A 241 -6.57 7.74 -28.26
N GLN A 242 -7.86 7.59 -27.93
CA GLN A 242 -8.97 8.03 -28.78
C GLN A 242 -9.18 9.55 -28.76
N ASN A 243 -8.74 10.24 -27.69
CA ASN A 243 -9.08 11.64 -27.43
C ASN A 243 -7.91 12.62 -27.61
N VAL A 244 -6.66 12.13 -27.69
CA VAL A 244 -5.47 12.96 -27.83
C VAL A 244 -4.53 12.30 -28.84
N THR A 245 -3.82 13.08 -29.66
CA THR A 245 -2.82 12.56 -30.61
C THR A 245 -1.40 12.81 -30.09
N PRO A 246 -0.48 11.82 -30.09
CA PRO A 246 0.81 11.95 -29.42
C PRO A 246 1.80 12.85 -30.19
N ALA A 247 1.53 13.11 -31.48
CA ALA A 247 2.31 14.02 -32.33
C ALA A 247 2.09 15.52 -32.01
N THR A 248 1.15 15.85 -31.12
CA THR A 248 0.92 17.24 -30.69
C THR A 248 1.72 17.54 -29.42
N GLU A 249 2.09 18.80 -29.19
CA GLU A 249 2.79 19.23 -27.97
C GLU A 249 2.03 18.83 -26.69
N ARG A 250 0.69 18.94 -26.74
CA ARG A 250 -0.20 18.47 -25.67
C ARG A 250 -0.16 16.96 -25.50
N GLY A 251 -0.14 16.20 -26.60
CA GLY A 251 -0.04 14.74 -26.59
C GLY A 251 1.29 14.24 -26.02
N ALA A 252 2.42 14.86 -26.40
CA ALA A 252 3.73 14.52 -25.86
C ALA A 252 3.81 14.73 -24.34
N SER A 253 3.23 15.83 -23.84
CA SER A 253 3.13 16.10 -22.40
C SER A 253 2.28 15.05 -21.67
N VAL A 254 1.16 14.62 -22.27
CA VAL A 254 0.32 13.54 -21.75
C VAL A 254 1.08 12.21 -21.71
N VAL A 255 1.85 11.88 -22.76
CA VAL A 255 2.70 10.68 -22.82
C VAL A 255 3.75 10.70 -21.70
N ASP A 256 4.44 11.82 -21.48
CA ASP A 256 5.47 11.94 -20.43
C ASP A 256 4.89 11.73 -19.03
N VAL A 257 3.71 12.28 -18.76
CA VAL A 257 3.05 12.15 -17.46
C VAL A 257 2.51 10.73 -17.24
N LEU A 258 1.92 10.11 -18.27
CA LEU A 258 1.45 8.73 -18.19
C LEU A 258 2.60 7.72 -18.07
N ALA A 259 3.73 7.97 -18.76
CA ALA A 259 4.92 7.14 -18.64
C ALA A 259 5.46 7.17 -17.20
N GLY A 260 5.59 8.35 -16.59
CA GLY A 260 6.02 8.47 -15.19
C GLY A 260 5.02 7.84 -14.21
N ALA A 261 3.73 7.87 -14.52
CA ALA A 261 2.70 7.23 -13.70
C ALA A 261 2.72 5.70 -13.84
N LEU A 262 2.98 5.17 -15.03
CA LEU A 262 3.17 3.73 -15.27
C LEU A 262 4.46 3.22 -14.63
N GLU A 263 5.56 3.97 -14.69
CA GLU A 263 6.80 3.64 -13.96
C GLU A 263 6.55 3.55 -12.45
N PHE A 264 5.81 4.52 -11.91
CA PHE A 264 5.42 4.51 -10.52
C PHE A 264 4.53 3.29 -10.17
N LEU A 265 3.61 2.93 -11.06
CA LEU A 265 2.78 1.74 -10.88
C LEU A 265 3.56 0.44 -11.05
N GLU A 266 4.58 0.39 -11.91
CA GLU A 266 5.51 -0.74 -12.05
C GLU A 266 6.37 -0.91 -10.80
N VAL A 267 6.73 0.20 -10.13
CA VAL A 267 7.38 0.16 -8.81
C VAL A 267 6.46 -0.45 -7.76
N LYS A 268 5.16 -0.13 -7.80
CA LYS A 268 4.16 -0.72 -6.89
C LYS A 268 3.71 -2.12 -7.28
N ARG A 269 3.78 -2.48 -8.56
CA ARG A 269 3.38 -3.77 -9.15
C ARG A 269 4.37 -4.19 -10.23
N PRO A 270 5.45 -4.88 -9.85
CA PRO A 270 6.37 -5.46 -10.82
C PRO A 270 5.63 -6.39 -11.79
N GLY A 271 5.85 -6.22 -13.10
CA GLY A 271 5.22 -7.02 -14.15
C GLY A 271 3.92 -6.43 -14.72
N LEU A 272 3.42 -5.31 -14.20
CA LEU A 272 2.26 -4.59 -14.77
C LEU A 272 2.51 -4.20 -16.22
N GLY A 273 3.71 -3.71 -16.53
CA GLY A 273 4.13 -3.35 -17.88
C GLY A 273 4.03 -4.49 -18.88
N ARG A 274 4.54 -5.66 -18.49
CA ARG A 274 4.45 -6.88 -19.30
C ARG A 274 3.00 -7.32 -19.50
N GLY A 275 2.19 -7.27 -18.44
CA GLY A 275 0.76 -7.59 -18.50
C GLY A 275 -0.01 -6.64 -19.41
N LEU A 276 0.22 -5.33 -19.29
CA LEU A 276 -0.38 -4.31 -20.14
C LEU A 276 0.04 -4.45 -21.60
N ALA A 277 1.34 -4.61 -21.87
CA ALA A 277 1.86 -4.81 -23.22
C ALA A 277 1.22 -6.04 -23.89
N ARG A 278 1.18 -7.19 -23.19
CA ARG A 278 0.54 -8.41 -23.70
C ARG A 278 -0.96 -8.22 -23.97
N SER A 279 -1.66 -7.67 -23.00
CA SER A 279 -3.11 -7.46 -23.06
C SER A 279 -3.53 -6.44 -24.14
N LEU A 280 -2.65 -5.49 -24.46
CA LEU A 280 -2.84 -4.54 -25.54
C LEU A 280 -2.54 -5.16 -26.91
N LEU A 281 -1.46 -5.94 -27.02
CA LEU A 281 -1.10 -6.66 -28.24
C LEU A 281 -2.18 -7.66 -28.68
N GLU A 282 -2.89 -8.27 -27.72
CA GLU A 282 -4.02 -9.19 -27.98
C GLU A 282 -5.23 -8.51 -28.65
N ARG A 283 -5.32 -7.18 -28.71
CA ARG A 283 -6.44 -6.42 -29.31
C ARG A 283 -6.02 -5.44 -30.42
N VAL A 284 -4.76 -5.47 -30.87
CA VAL A 284 -4.33 -4.63 -32.01
C VAL A 284 -4.87 -5.23 -33.30
N ASP A 285 -5.98 -4.68 -33.77
CA ASP A 285 -6.54 -4.97 -35.09
C ASP A 285 -5.96 -4.01 -36.15
N ASP A 286 -6.00 -4.42 -37.42
CA ASP A 286 -5.41 -3.67 -38.55
C ASP A 286 -6.17 -2.37 -38.94
N THR A 287 -7.13 -1.98 -38.10
CA THR A 287 -7.99 -0.81 -38.26
C THR A 287 -7.22 0.50 -38.03
N ALA A 288 -7.77 1.62 -38.52
CA ALA A 288 -7.19 2.95 -38.29
C ALA A 288 -7.10 3.30 -36.78
N GLU A 289 -8.00 2.76 -35.97
CA GLU A 289 -8.04 2.94 -34.52
C GLU A 289 -7.01 2.06 -33.81
N GLY A 290 -6.84 0.81 -34.23
CA GLY A 290 -5.76 -0.07 -33.75
C GLY A 290 -4.37 0.50 -34.05
N LYS A 291 -4.16 1.03 -35.26
CA LYS A 291 -2.91 1.71 -35.65
C LYS A 291 -2.60 2.96 -34.83
N ARG A 292 -3.61 3.76 -34.49
CA ARG A 292 -3.44 4.94 -33.60
C ARG A 292 -3.11 4.55 -32.17
N SER A 293 -3.77 3.52 -31.65
CA SER A 293 -3.52 2.99 -30.31
C SER A 293 -2.08 2.45 -30.21
N MET A 294 -1.62 1.71 -31.23
CA MET A 294 -0.25 1.20 -31.32
C MET A 294 0.80 2.33 -31.31
N GLN A 295 0.59 3.40 -32.07
CA GLN A 295 1.49 4.57 -32.07
C GLN A 295 1.60 5.24 -30.68
N TRP A 296 0.49 5.30 -29.95
CA TRP A 296 0.47 5.80 -28.57
C TRP A 296 1.24 4.89 -27.62
N PHE A 297 1.01 3.57 -27.71
CA PHE A 297 1.68 2.61 -26.84
C PHE A 297 3.17 2.57 -27.09
N GLU A 298 3.61 2.60 -28.35
CA GLU A 298 5.03 2.69 -28.67
C GLU A 298 5.67 3.96 -28.10
N ALA A 299 4.99 5.12 -28.19
CA ALA A 299 5.49 6.37 -27.63
C ALA A 299 5.58 6.31 -26.10
N LEU A 300 4.56 5.75 -25.45
CA LEU A 300 4.45 5.59 -24.01
C LEU A 300 5.52 4.63 -23.45
N PHE A 301 5.64 3.44 -24.04
CA PHE A 301 6.59 2.43 -23.58
C PHE A 301 8.04 2.78 -23.93
N ARG A 302 8.30 3.44 -25.08
CA ARG A 302 9.65 3.99 -25.38
C ARG A 302 10.10 4.98 -24.32
N ARG A 303 9.18 5.83 -23.87
CA ARG A 303 9.46 6.87 -22.87
C ARG A 303 9.59 6.33 -21.45
N SER A 304 8.90 5.23 -21.14
CA SER A 304 9.00 4.56 -19.85
C SER A 304 10.34 3.81 -19.66
N ALA A 305 10.84 3.74 -18.43
CA ALA A 305 12.00 2.95 -18.01
C ALA A 305 11.69 1.44 -17.82
N MET A 306 10.50 0.99 -18.20
CA MET A 306 10.00 -0.36 -17.96
C MET A 306 10.65 -1.35 -18.94
N SER A 307 11.76 -1.98 -18.54
CA SER A 307 12.57 -2.87 -19.40
C SER A 307 11.78 -4.05 -19.94
N GLY A 308 10.92 -4.66 -19.13
CA GLY A 308 10.14 -5.84 -19.52
C GLY A 308 9.02 -5.58 -20.51
N ALA A 309 8.60 -4.33 -20.73
CA ALA A 309 7.55 -3.97 -21.68
C ALA A 309 8.10 -3.57 -23.07
N LYS A 310 9.44 -3.44 -23.19
CA LYS A 310 10.14 -3.13 -24.45
C LYS A 310 10.59 -4.38 -25.21
N GLU A 311 10.70 -5.50 -24.50
CA GLU A 311 10.92 -6.85 -25.04
C GLU A 311 9.62 -7.43 -25.61
#